data_AF-A0A3B0VAB9-F1
#
_entry.id   AF-A0A3B0VAB9-F1
#
_cell.length_a   1.000
_cell.length_b   1.000
_cell.length_c   1.000
_cell.angle_alpha   90.00
_cell.angle_beta   90.00
_cell.angle_gamma   90.00
#
_symmetry.space_group_name_H-M   'P 1'
#
loop_
_entity.id
_entity.type
_entity.pdbx_description
1 polymer ?
#
loop_
_entity_poly.entity_id
_entity_poly.type
_entity_poly.pdbx_seq_one_letter_code
_entity_poly.pdbx_strand_id
1 'polypeptide(L)'
;MNVFSRSWKITKLSFGVINKDRELLGFAFLAFLFSTIFSIAMIFPSIVPSLMEGGFSEGSMEFYQYALLFITYFGLAFIATFFNVCVVYTTKIRFEGGNATFGESIKFAFSRIGLIAKWSLISASVGLLLRILQNFAARLGKVGEVIANILISLLGMAWSVISIFVVPVLVYEGLEPIPALKKSVEVIKKTWGESLIRAFGLGLMQFFSILLVLAASAGLTYVLAINFDITGLLIGIFVGVLLLLLTGLIF
;
A
#
# COMPACT_ATOMS: atom_id res chain seq x y z
N MET A 1 -29.18 9.29 21.62
CA MET A 1 -28.53 8.17 20.90
C MET A 1 -27.05 8.16 21.25
N ASN A 2 -26.55 7.10 21.88
CA ASN A 2 -25.14 6.99 22.26
C ASN A 2 -24.26 6.80 21.01
N VAL A 3 -23.00 7.23 21.06
CA VAL A 3 -22.01 7.12 19.97
C VAL A 3 -21.92 5.70 19.40
N PHE A 4 -21.92 4.68 20.26
CA PHE A 4 -21.97 3.27 19.85
C PHE A 4 -23.21 2.90 19.03
N SER A 5 -24.40 3.37 19.42
CA SER A 5 -25.64 3.09 18.69
C SER A 5 -25.65 3.71 17.29
N ARG A 6 -25.03 4.89 17.14
CA ARG A 6 -24.89 5.58 15.85
C ARG A 6 -23.86 4.86 14.96
N SER A 7 -22.69 4.53 15.50
CA SER A 7 -21.67 3.76 14.77
C SER A 7 -22.20 2.41 14.30
N TRP A 8 -22.90 1.67 15.18
CA TRP A 8 -23.51 0.38 14.83
C TRP A 8 -24.59 0.52 13.75
N LYS A 9 -25.40 1.58 13.79
CA LYS A 9 -26.39 1.87 12.74
C LYS A 9 -25.71 2.15 11.40
N ILE A 10 -24.63 2.92 11.40
CA ILE A 10 -23.84 3.19 10.19
C ILE A 10 -23.25 1.88 9.65
N THR A 11 -22.63 1.05 10.50
CA THR A 11 -22.12 -0.26 10.11
C THR A 11 -23.21 -1.14 9.50
N LYS A 12 -24.39 -1.23 10.14
CA LYS A 12 -25.52 -2.00 9.60
C LYS A 12 -26.03 -1.46 8.26
N LEU A 13 -26.03 -0.14 8.06
CA LEU A 13 -26.39 0.47 6.79
C LEU A 13 -25.34 0.14 5.71
N SER A 14 -24.05 0.23 6.01
CA SER A 14 -22.97 -0.16 5.10
C SER A 14 -23.04 -1.65 4.74
N PHE A 15 -23.25 -2.54 5.73
CA PHE A 15 -23.46 -3.97 5.48
C PHE A 15 -24.75 -4.24 4.69
N GLY A 16 -25.80 -3.45 4.91
CA GLY A 16 -27.04 -3.52 4.15
C GLY A 16 -26.86 -3.15 2.67
N VAL A 17 -25.96 -2.20 2.36
CA VAL A 17 -25.59 -1.86 0.97
C VAL A 17 -24.75 -2.98 0.36
N ILE A 18 -23.75 -3.48 1.06
CA ILE A 18 -22.91 -4.60 0.58
C ILE A 18 -23.75 -5.86 0.29
N ASN A 19 -24.71 -6.19 1.14
CA ASN A 19 -25.57 -7.37 0.94
C ASN A 19 -26.56 -7.20 -0.24
N LYS A 20 -26.83 -5.96 -0.67
CA LYS A 20 -27.58 -5.68 -1.90
C LYS A 20 -26.73 -5.84 -3.16
N ASP A 21 -25.41 -5.71 -3.06
CA ASP A 21 -24.45 -5.80 -4.17
C ASP A 21 -23.49 -7.00 -4.02
N ARG A 22 -24.07 -8.22 -3.93
CA ARG A 22 -23.31 -9.47 -3.77
C ARG A 22 -22.28 -9.73 -4.88
N GLU A 23 -22.48 -9.14 -6.05
CA GLU A 23 -21.55 -9.27 -7.18
C GLU A 23 -20.18 -8.66 -6.87
N LEU A 24 -20.13 -7.53 -6.16
CA LEU A 24 -18.89 -6.87 -5.74
C LEU A 24 -18.07 -7.76 -4.80
N LEU A 25 -18.75 -8.44 -3.87
CA LEU A 25 -18.12 -9.46 -3.01
C LEU A 25 -17.60 -10.64 -3.83
N GLY A 26 -18.33 -11.04 -4.87
CA GLY A 26 -17.89 -12.08 -5.80
C GLY A 26 -16.56 -11.74 -6.47
N PHE A 27 -16.40 -10.52 -6.98
CA PHE A 27 -15.13 -10.08 -7.59
C PHE A 27 -13.99 -10.05 -6.56
N ALA A 28 -14.23 -9.53 -5.35
CA ALA A 28 -13.22 -9.49 -4.30
C ALA A 28 -12.78 -10.90 -3.88
N PHE A 29 -13.74 -11.82 -3.72
CA PHE A 29 -13.45 -13.21 -3.38
C PHE A 29 -12.66 -13.93 -4.48
N LEU A 30 -13.05 -13.75 -5.75
CA LEU A 30 -12.32 -14.34 -6.86
C LEU A 30 -10.93 -13.73 -7.02
N ALA A 31 -10.78 -12.42 -6.86
CA ALA A 31 -9.47 -11.77 -6.88
C ALA A 31 -8.54 -12.37 -5.81
N PHE A 32 -9.04 -12.55 -4.59
CA PHE A 32 -8.32 -13.23 -3.52
C PHE A 32 -7.98 -14.68 -3.88
N LEU A 33 -8.94 -15.46 -4.39
CA LEU A 33 -8.74 -16.86 -4.74
C LEU A 33 -7.70 -17.02 -5.86
N PHE A 34 -7.86 -16.31 -6.98
CA PHE A 34 -6.94 -16.38 -8.12
C PHE A 34 -5.55 -15.86 -7.78
N SER A 35 -5.44 -14.76 -7.03
CA SER A 35 -4.14 -14.26 -6.57
C SER A 35 -3.45 -15.25 -5.64
N THR A 36 -4.19 -15.86 -4.70
CA THR A 36 -3.64 -16.88 -3.80
C THR A 36 -3.16 -18.11 -4.55
N ILE A 37 -3.98 -18.65 -5.46
CA ILE A 37 -3.61 -19.80 -6.29
C ILE A 37 -2.37 -19.48 -7.12
N PHE A 38 -2.33 -18.30 -7.75
CA PHE A 38 -1.20 -17.86 -8.55
C PHE A 38 0.06 -17.71 -7.69
N SER A 39 -0.03 -17.09 -6.51
CA SER A 39 1.09 -16.99 -5.57
C SER A 39 1.62 -18.35 -5.16
N ILE A 40 0.75 -19.32 -4.83
CA ILE A 40 1.15 -20.69 -4.48
C ILE A 40 1.82 -21.36 -5.68
N ALA A 41 1.26 -21.22 -6.88
CA ALA A 41 1.85 -21.78 -8.10
C ALA A 41 3.26 -21.24 -8.37
N MET A 42 3.52 -19.96 -8.06
CA MET A 42 4.84 -19.33 -8.23
C MET A 42 5.87 -19.77 -7.18
N ILE A 43 5.47 -20.45 -6.09
CA ILE A 43 6.42 -21.04 -5.13
C ILE A 43 7.19 -22.19 -5.79
N PHE A 44 6.54 -23.01 -6.62
CA PHE A 44 7.17 -24.21 -7.18
C PHE A 44 8.41 -23.90 -8.03
N PRO A 45 8.36 -22.99 -9.02
CA PRO A 45 9.56 -22.59 -9.78
C PRO A 45 10.66 -21.96 -8.92
N SER A 46 10.32 -21.32 -7.79
CA SER A 46 11.35 -20.72 -6.92
C SER A 46 12.23 -21.77 -6.22
N ILE A 47 11.69 -22.97 -5.98
CA ILE A 47 12.38 -24.04 -5.23
C ILE A 47 13.14 -24.97 -6.17
N VAL A 48 12.65 -25.18 -7.40
CA VAL A 48 13.23 -26.12 -8.39
C VAL A 48 14.75 -25.93 -8.58
N PRO A 49 15.28 -24.71 -8.82
CA PRO A 49 16.73 -24.53 -8.97
C PRO A 49 17.55 -24.92 -7.74
N SER A 50 16.99 -24.80 -6.53
CA SER A 50 17.69 -25.17 -5.29
C SER A 50 17.75 -26.68 -5.05
N LEU A 51 16.91 -27.45 -5.75
CA LEU A 51 16.86 -28.92 -5.67
C LEU A 51 17.65 -29.60 -6.80
N MET A 52 18.02 -28.88 -7.85
CA MET A 52 18.79 -29.43 -8.97
C MET A 52 20.29 -29.36 -8.67
N GLU A 53 20.95 -30.52 -8.57
CA GLU A 53 22.40 -30.65 -8.30
C GLU A 53 23.29 -30.06 -9.43
N GLY A 54 22.73 -29.82 -10.61
CA GLY A 54 23.38 -29.09 -11.71
C GLY A 54 23.22 -27.58 -11.52
N GLY A 55 24.05 -27.01 -10.65
CA GLY A 55 23.96 -25.61 -10.23
C GLY A 55 23.94 -24.61 -11.40
N PHE A 56 23.03 -23.65 -11.32
CA PHE A 56 23.11 -22.42 -12.09
C PHE A 56 24.37 -21.65 -11.71
N SER A 57 25.07 -21.05 -12.68
CA SER A 57 26.12 -20.07 -12.35
C SER A 57 25.51 -18.91 -11.56
N GLU A 58 26.27 -18.29 -10.64
CA GLU A 58 25.78 -17.22 -9.75
C GLU A 58 25.00 -16.14 -10.54
N GLY A 59 25.52 -15.70 -11.69
CA GLY A 59 24.84 -14.70 -12.52
C GLY A 59 23.55 -15.20 -13.20
N SER A 60 23.49 -16.47 -13.59
CA SER A 60 22.26 -17.06 -14.16
C SER A 60 21.16 -17.27 -13.12
N MET A 61 21.55 -17.54 -11.86
CA MET A 61 20.64 -17.67 -10.73
C MET A 61 20.01 -16.31 -10.35
N GLU A 62 20.80 -15.24 -10.33
CA GLU A 62 20.27 -13.88 -10.07
C GLU A 62 19.26 -13.46 -11.15
N PHE A 63 19.59 -13.64 -12.43
CA PHE A 63 18.68 -13.31 -13.53
C PHE A 63 17.37 -14.10 -13.45
N TYR A 64 17.46 -15.41 -13.16
CA TYR A 64 16.28 -16.27 -12.99
C TYR A 64 15.37 -15.77 -11.86
N GLN A 65 15.94 -15.41 -10.70
CA GLN A 65 15.18 -14.90 -9.56
C GLN A 65 14.45 -13.59 -9.89
N TYR A 66 15.12 -12.64 -10.55
CA TYR A 66 14.49 -11.38 -10.96
C TYR A 66 13.40 -11.60 -12.02
N ALA A 67 13.62 -12.51 -12.98
CA ALA A 67 12.61 -12.87 -13.97
C ALA A 67 11.37 -13.50 -13.31
N LEU A 68 11.58 -14.43 -12.37
CA LEU A 68 10.49 -15.08 -11.63
C LEU A 68 9.71 -14.07 -10.77
N LEU A 69 10.42 -13.16 -10.10
CA LEU A 69 9.83 -12.09 -9.30
C LEU A 69 9.02 -11.12 -10.17
N PHE A 70 9.53 -10.77 -11.36
CA PHE A 70 8.80 -9.94 -12.32
C PHE A 70 7.52 -10.63 -12.80
N ILE A 71 7.58 -11.91 -13.18
CA ILE A 71 6.39 -12.68 -13.59
C ILE A 71 5.38 -12.75 -12.45
N THR A 72 5.85 -12.92 -11.21
CA THR A 72 4.99 -12.94 -10.03
C THR A 72 4.27 -11.60 -9.85
N TYR A 73 5.01 -10.49 -9.91
CA TYR A 73 4.42 -9.15 -9.81
C TYR A 73 3.48 -8.84 -10.96
N PHE A 74 3.82 -9.24 -12.18
CA PHE A 74 2.98 -9.08 -13.36
C PHE A 74 1.67 -9.84 -13.23
N GLY A 75 1.71 -11.13 -12.90
CA GLY A 75 0.50 -11.94 -12.76
C GLY A 75 -0.40 -11.44 -11.64
N LEU A 76 0.17 -11.07 -10.49
CA LEU A 76 -0.61 -10.49 -9.39
C LEU A 76 -1.23 -9.15 -9.76
N ALA A 77 -0.47 -8.25 -10.40
CA ALA A 77 -0.98 -6.98 -10.88
C ALA A 77 -2.09 -7.17 -11.93
N PHE A 78 -1.94 -8.17 -12.80
CA PHE A 78 -2.93 -8.53 -13.82
C PHE A 78 -4.25 -9.01 -13.22
N ILE A 79 -4.18 -9.98 -12.30
CA ILE A 79 -5.36 -10.50 -11.61
C ILE A 79 -6.05 -9.37 -10.83
N ALA A 80 -5.29 -8.60 -10.04
CA ALA A 80 -5.83 -7.51 -9.25
C ALA A 80 -6.48 -6.43 -10.12
N THR A 81 -5.83 -6.04 -11.23
CA THR A 81 -6.37 -5.04 -12.16
C THR A 81 -7.62 -5.55 -12.85
N PHE A 82 -7.66 -6.81 -13.28
CA PHE A 82 -8.81 -7.41 -13.96
C PHE A 82 -10.08 -7.34 -13.09
N PHE A 83 -9.98 -7.76 -11.82
CA PHE A 83 -11.13 -7.69 -10.91
C PHE A 83 -11.45 -6.26 -10.47
N ASN A 84 -10.46 -5.37 -10.36
CA ASN A 84 -10.72 -3.94 -10.16
C ASN A 84 -11.50 -3.33 -11.33
N VAL A 85 -11.20 -3.70 -12.59
CA VAL A 85 -11.97 -3.26 -13.76
C VAL A 85 -13.42 -3.73 -13.67
N CYS A 86 -13.66 -4.97 -13.21
CA CYS A 86 -15.01 -5.48 -12.97
C CYS A 86 -15.75 -4.61 -11.93
N VAL A 87 -15.13 -4.37 -10.77
CA VAL A 87 -15.70 -3.55 -9.69
C VAL A 87 -16.01 -2.12 -10.17
N VAL A 88 -15.08 -1.50 -10.88
CA VAL A 88 -15.24 -0.14 -11.43
C VAL A 88 -16.40 -0.10 -12.43
N TYR A 89 -16.48 -1.07 -13.35
CA TYR A 89 -17.58 -1.15 -14.31
C TYR A 89 -18.95 -1.34 -13.63
N THR A 90 -19.07 -2.31 -12.72
CA THR A 90 -20.31 -2.57 -11.98
C THR A 90 -20.75 -1.32 -11.21
N THR A 91 -19.80 -0.68 -10.52
CA THR A 91 -20.04 0.54 -9.74
C THR A 91 -20.53 1.68 -10.63
N LYS A 92 -19.92 1.85 -11.81
CA LYS A 92 -20.34 2.87 -12.79
C LYS A 92 -21.79 2.69 -13.22
N ILE A 93 -22.13 1.49 -13.69
CA ILE A 93 -23.49 1.19 -14.17
C ILE A 93 -24.50 1.38 -13.04
N ARG A 94 -24.14 1.01 -11.80
CA ARG A 94 -24.99 1.21 -10.62
C ARG A 94 -25.23 2.69 -10.33
N PHE A 95 -24.20 3.53 -10.43
CA PHE A 95 -24.34 4.98 -10.26
C PHE A 95 -25.16 5.64 -11.37
N GLU A 96 -25.15 5.07 -12.58
CA GLU A 96 -25.99 5.50 -13.70
C GLU A 96 -27.45 5.01 -13.58
N GLY A 97 -27.81 4.32 -12.48
CA GLY A 97 -29.15 3.80 -12.22
C GLY A 97 -29.43 2.44 -12.87
N GLY A 98 -28.44 1.85 -13.53
CA GLY A 98 -28.52 0.51 -14.10
C GLY A 98 -28.21 -0.61 -13.10
N ASN A 99 -28.25 -1.85 -13.60
CA ASN A 99 -27.87 -3.04 -12.86
C ASN A 99 -26.97 -3.92 -13.73
N ALA A 100 -25.66 -3.67 -13.67
CA ALA A 100 -24.70 -4.56 -14.30
C ALA A 100 -24.75 -5.92 -13.60
N THR A 101 -24.73 -6.98 -14.39
CA THR A 101 -24.60 -8.34 -13.88
C THR A 101 -23.14 -8.74 -13.73
N PHE A 102 -22.91 -9.80 -12.95
CA PHE A 102 -21.58 -10.38 -12.77
C PHE A 102 -20.92 -10.75 -14.10
N GLY A 103 -21.67 -11.40 -15.00
CA GLY A 103 -21.19 -11.83 -16.31
C GLY A 103 -20.87 -10.67 -17.26
N GLU A 104 -21.68 -9.61 -17.25
CA GLU A 104 -21.43 -8.41 -18.05
C GLU A 104 -20.13 -7.71 -17.63
N SER A 105 -19.87 -7.66 -16.32
CA SER A 105 -18.67 -7.04 -15.77
C SER A 105 -17.40 -7.83 -16.15
N ILE A 106 -17.47 -9.16 -16.09
CA ILE A 106 -16.38 -10.05 -16.56
C ILE A 106 -16.16 -9.89 -18.07
N LYS A 107 -17.23 -9.89 -18.87
CA LYS A 107 -17.16 -9.70 -20.33
C LYS A 107 -16.55 -8.34 -20.67
N PHE A 108 -16.92 -7.30 -19.93
CA PHE A 108 -16.33 -5.97 -20.08
C PHE A 108 -14.83 -5.99 -19.75
N ALA A 109 -14.41 -6.63 -18.65
CA ALA A 109 -12.99 -6.75 -18.32
C ALA A 109 -12.20 -7.50 -19.40
N PHE A 110 -12.75 -8.58 -19.98
CA PHE A 110 -12.13 -9.26 -21.13
C PHE A 110 -12.02 -8.37 -22.37
N SER A 111 -12.99 -7.49 -22.64
CA SER A 111 -12.89 -6.53 -23.73
C SER A 111 -11.74 -5.53 -23.55
N ARG A 112 -11.21 -5.38 -22.33
CA ARG A 112 -10.11 -4.48 -21.96
C ARG A 112 -8.83 -5.23 -21.59
N ILE A 113 -8.72 -6.52 -21.91
CA ILE A 113 -7.61 -7.38 -21.49
C ILE A 113 -6.24 -6.84 -21.90
N GLY A 114 -6.12 -6.27 -23.11
CA GLY A 114 -4.86 -5.68 -23.59
C GLY A 114 -4.44 -4.47 -22.77
N LEU A 115 -5.41 -3.63 -22.36
CA LEU A 115 -5.15 -2.46 -21.53
C LEU A 115 -4.80 -2.86 -20.09
N ILE A 116 -5.47 -3.89 -19.55
CA ILE A 116 -5.14 -4.52 -18.27
C ILE A 116 -3.71 -5.07 -18.30
N ALA A 117 -3.33 -5.79 -19.36
CA ALA A 117 -1.98 -6.32 -19.54
C ALA A 117 -0.93 -5.21 -19.57
N LYS A 118 -1.14 -4.16 -20.37
CA LYS A 118 -0.20 -3.03 -20.45
C LYS A 118 -0.03 -2.32 -19.09
N TRP A 119 -1.12 -2.07 -18.37
CA TRP A 119 -1.04 -1.47 -17.02
C TRP A 119 -0.32 -2.39 -16.03
N SER A 120 -0.56 -3.69 -16.12
CA SER A 120 0.08 -4.69 -15.24
C SER A 120 1.58 -4.77 -15.49
N LEU A 121 2.04 -4.61 -16.73
CA LEU A 121 3.47 -4.49 -17.05
C LEU A 121 4.11 -3.28 -16.36
N ILE A 122 3.45 -2.12 -16.41
CA ILE A 122 3.95 -0.91 -15.74
C ILE A 122 3.99 -1.14 -14.22
N SER A 123 2.91 -1.67 -13.66
CA SER A 123 2.80 -1.95 -12.22
C SER A 123 3.86 -2.93 -11.74
N ALA A 124 4.09 -4.01 -12.50
CA ALA A 124 5.13 -4.98 -12.20
C ALA A 124 6.54 -4.37 -12.30
N SER A 125 6.77 -3.53 -13.29
CA SER A 125 8.05 -2.83 -13.46
C SER A 125 8.33 -1.91 -12.27
N VAL A 126 7.33 -1.16 -11.79
CA VAL A 126 7.50 -0.32 -10.59
C VAL A 126 7.72 -1.17 -9.34
N GLY A 127 6.98 -2.27 -9.18
CA GLY A 127 7.21 -3.22 -8.08
C GLY A 127 8.63 -3.77 -8.08
N LEU A 128 9.13 -4.20 -9.24
CA LEU A 128 10.49 -4.70 -9.43
C LEU A 128 11.52 -3.60 -9.14
N LEU A 129 11.30 -2.39 -9.64
CA LEU A 129 12.17 -1.24 -9.39
C LEU A 129 12.27 -0.93 -7.89
N LEU A 130 11.16 -0.91 -7.16
CA LEU A 130 11.16 -0.71 -5.71
C LEU A 130 11.95 -1.82 -5.00
N ARG A 131 11.81 -3.08 -5.43
CA ARG A 131 12.57 -4.20 -4.87
C ARG A 131 14.07 -4.07 -5.15
N ILE A 132 14.45 -3.65 -6.35
CA ILE A 132 15.85 -3.38 -6.71
C ILE A 132 16.41 -2.26 -5.83
N LEU A 133 15.67 -1.15 -5.66
CA LEU A 133 16.08 -0.05 -4.79
C LEU A 133 16.25 -0.50 -3.33
N GLN A 134 15.39 -1.37 -2.82
CA GLN A 134 15.53 -1.97 -1.48
C GLN A 134 16.81 -2.81 -1.36
N ASN A 135 17.11 -3.63 -2.36
CA ASN A 135 18.33 -4.43 -2.39
C ASN A 135 19.59 -3.55 -2.43
N PHE A 136 19.55 -2.41 -3.13
CA PHE A 136 20.63 -1.41 -3.10
C PHE A 136 20.73 -0.70 -1.74
N ALA A 137 19.60 -0.35 -1.12
CA ALA A 137 19.55 0.28 0.19
C ALA A 137 20.18 -0.58 1.28
N ALA A 138 19.97 -1.90 1.24
CA ALA A 138 20.55 -2.86 2.19
C ALA A 138 22.09 -2.94 2.13
N ARG A 139 22.71 -2.43 1.05
CA ARG A 139 24.17 -2.36 0.91
C ARG A 139 24.74 -1.06 1.47
N LEU A 140 23.90 -0.10 1.84
CA LEU A 140 24.32 1.12 2.53
C LEU A 140 24.57 0.78 4.01
N GLY A 141 25.58 1.39 4.64
CA GLY A 141 25.80 1.22 6.07
C GLY A 141 24.54 1.53 6.89
N LYS A 142 24.46 1.06 8.15
CA LYS A 142 23.23 1.04 8.98
C LYS A 142 22.40 2.34 8.95
N VAL A 143 23.03 3.52 8.97
CA VAL A 143 22.32 4.82 8.91
C VAL A 143 21.76 5.08 7.52
N GLY A 144 22.51 4.77 6.47
CA GLY A 144 22.07 4.94 5.08
C GLY A 144 20.94 3.98 4.70
N GLU A 145 20.98 2.74 5.20
CA GLU A 145 19.91 1.76 5.02
C GLU A 145 18.58 2.27 5.58
N VAL A 146 18.56 2.79 6.81
CA VAL A 146 17.34 3.32 7.44
C VAL A 146 16.74 4.46 6.63
N ILE A 147 17.57 5.43 6.23
CA ILE A 147 17.10 6.59 5.45
C ILE A 147 16.57 6.14 4.08
N ALA A 148 17.30 5.26 3.39
CA ALA A 148 16.88 4.75 2.09
C ALA A 148 15.57 3.95 2.17
N ASN A 149 15.42 3.09 3.19
CA ASN A 149 14.19 2.33 3.41
C ASN A 149 12.98 3.24 3.68
N ILE A 150 13.15 4.33 4.43
CA ILE A 150 12.10 5.33 4.63
C ILE A 150 11.69 5.94 3.28
N LEU A 151 12.65 6.40 2.48
CA LEU A 151 12.36 7.01 1.17
C LEU A 151 11.66 6.03 0.21
N ILE A 152 12.14 4.79 0.15
CA ILE A 152 11.53 3.75 -0.70
C ILE A 152 10.12 3.42 -0.23
N SER A 153 9.87 3.37 1.08
CA SER A 153 8.53 3.16 1.63
C SER A 153 7.57 4.29 1.27
N LEU A 154 8.03 5.56 1.30
CA LEU A 154 7.25 6.72 0.88
C LEU A 154 6.89 6.64 -0.62
N LEU A 155 7.85 6.25 -1.47
CA LEU A 155 7.60 6.02 -2.89
C LEU A 155 6.58 4.88 -3.12
N GLY A 156 6.71 3.79 -2.38
CA GLY A 156 5.75 2.67 -2.43
C GLY A 156 4.34 3.08 -2.00
N MET A 157 4.21 3.88 -0.94
CA MET A 157 2.92 4.42 -0.50
C MET A 157 2.32 5.36 -1.55
N ALA A 158 3.10 6.29 -2.10
CA ALA A 158 2.66 7.17 -3.17
C ALA A 158 2.18 6.36 -4.39
N TRP A 159 2.93 5.34 -4.78
CA TRP A 159 2.55 4.43 -5.87
C TRP A 159 1.23 3.70 -5.60
N SER A 160 1.04 3.18 -4.38
CA SER A 160 -0.19 2.49 -3.98
C SER A 160 -1.41 3.42 -4.07
N VAL A 161 -1.31 4.64 -3.54
CA VAL A 161 -2.39 5.63 -3.61
C VAL A 161 -2.72 5.99 -5.05
N ILE A 162 -1.71 6.27 -5.87
CA ILE A 162 -1.91 6.63 -7.29
C ILE A 162 -2.61 5.49 -8.04
N SER A 163 -2.16 4.25 -7.84
CA SER A 163 -2.67 3.07 -8.55
C SER A 163 -4.17 2.82 -8.35
N ILE A 164 -4.73 3.22 -7.20
CA ILE A 164 -6.18 3.11 -6.91
C ILE A 164 -7.01 3.90 -7.94
N PHE A 165 -6.52 5.07 -8.35
CA PHE A 165 -7.24 5.97 -9.26
C PHE A 165 -7.00 5.64 -10.74
N VAL A 166 -5.94 4.87 -11.05
CA VAL A 166 -5.61 4.56 -12.44
C VAL A 166 -6.67 3.69 -13.09
N VAL A 167 -7.16 2.65 -12.43
CA VAL A 167 -8.17 1.75 -13.03
C VAL A 167 -9.48 2.48 -13.37
N PRO A 168 -10.05 3.33 -12.50
CA PRO A 168 -11.16 4.21 -12.87
C PRO A 168 -10.89 5.08 -14.10
N VAL A 169 -9.74 5.75 -14.16
CA VAL A 169 -9.37 6.62 -15.29
C VAL A 169 -9.24 5.81 -16.59
N LEU A 170 -8.59 4.64 -16.52
CA LEU A 170 -8.46 3.71 -17.64
C LEU A 170 -9.82 3.28 -18.22
N VAL A 171 -10.78 2.97 -17.33
CA VAL A 171 -12.10 2.48 -17.72
C VAL A 171 -13.01 3.60 -18.21
N TYR A 172 -12.99 4.77 -17.55
CA TYR A 172 -13.91 5.88 -17.84
C TYR A 172 -13.45 6.76 -18.99
N GLU A 173 -12.15 7.09 -19.04
CA GLU A 173 -11.61 7.99 -20.06
C GLU A 173 -11.03 7.21 -21.26
N GLY A 174 -10.91 5.88 -21.16
CA GLY A 174 -10.41 5.04 -22.25
C GLY A 174 -8.94 5.32 -22.61
N LEU A 175 -8.19 5.92 -21.70
CA LEU A 175 -6.81 6.32 -21.91
C LEU A 175 -5.86 5.12 -21.87
N GLU A 176 -4.73 5.24 -22.59
CA GLU A 176 -3.61 4.31 -22.41
C GLU A 176 -3.00 4.45 -20.99
N PRO A 177 -2.27 3.44 -20.49
CA PRO A 177 -1.73 3.40 -19.13
C PRO A 177 -0.93 4.62 -18.66
N ILE A 178 -0.04 5.15 -19.50
CA ILE A 178 0.82 6.29 -19.11
C ILE A 178 0.00 7.59 -18.98
N PRO A 179 -0.85 7.97 -19.96
CA PRO A 179 -1.77 9.09 -19.78
C PRO A 179 -2.69 8.93 -18.57
N ALA A 180 -3.22 7.73 -18.34
CA ALA A 180 -4.09 7.46 -17.18
C ALA A 180 -3.37 7.67 -15.85
N LEU A 181 -2.09 7.26 -15.76
CA LEU A 181 -1.24 7.53 -14.59
C LEU A 181 -1.08 9.03 -14.34
N LYS A 182 -0.73 9.80 -15.37
CA LYS A 182 -0.58 11.27 -15.25
C LYS A 182 -1.88 11.93 -14.80
N LYS A 183 -3.01 11.51 -15.37
CA LYS A 183 -4.33 12.01 -15.01
C LYS A 183 -4.72 11.65 -13.58
N SER A 184 -4.39 10.44 -13.13
CA SER A 184 -4.64 9.99 -11.76
C SER A 184 -3.89 10.86 -10.74
N VAL A 185 -2.63 11.20 -11.03
CA VAL A 185 -1.84 12.13 -10.20
C VAL A 185 -2.48 13.53 -10.16
N GLU A 186 -2.96 14.03 -11.30
CA GLU A 186 -3.66 15.32 -11.37
C GLU A 186 -4.94 15.33 -10.51
N VAL A 187 -5.76 14.28 -10.60
CA VAL A 187 -6.99 14.14 -9.82
C VAL A 187 -6.70 14.10 -8.32
N ILE A 188 -5.69 13.35 -7.89
CA ILE A 188 -5.27 13.29 -6.48
C ILE A 188 -4.78 14.65 -6.01
N LYS A 189 -3.90 15.31 -6.79
CA LYS A 189 -3.36 16.62 -6.43
C LYS A 189 -4.46 17.67 -6.30
N LYS A 190 -5.45 17.66 -7.19
CA LYS A 190 -6.57 18.61 -7.17
C LYS A 190 -7.53 18.37 -6.01
N THR A 191 -7.81 17.10 -5.70
CA THR A 191 -8.86 16.74 -4.73
C THR A 191 -8.32 16.62 -3.31
N TRP A 192 -7.11 16.08 -3.17
CA TRP A 192 -6.52 15.70 -1.89
C TRP A 192 -5.19 16.42 -1.61
N GLY A 193 -4.65 17.23 -2.53
CA GLY A 193 -3.34 17.86 -2.37
C GLY A 193 -3.22 18.67 -1.06
N GLU A 194 -4.16 19.56 -0.79
CA GLU A 194 -4.16 20.35 0.46
C GLU A 194 -4.33 19.48 1.70
N SER A 195 -5.21 18.48 1.64
CA SER A 195 -5.46 17.57 2.78
C SER A 195 -4.25 16.69 3.06
N LEU A 196 -3.57 16.19 2.02
CA LEU A 196 -2.34 15.42 2.14
C LEU A 196 -1.21 16.29 2.69
N ILE A 197 -1.01 17.50 2.15
CA ILE A 197 0.03 18.41 2.65
C ILE A 197 -0.21 18.77 4.12
N ARG A 198 -1.46 19.02 4.52
CA ARG A 198 -1.81 19.25 5.93
C ARG A 198 -1.54 18.01 6.79
N ALA A 199 -1.98 16.83 6.36
CA ALA A 199 -1.79 15.59 7.11
C ALA A 199 -0.29 15.23 7.25
N PHE A 200 0.48 15.30 6.17
CA PHE A 200 1.92 15.05 6.19
C PHE A 200 2.67 16.14 6.95
N GLY A 201 2.31 17.41 6.79
CA GLY A 201 2.94 18.53 7.49
C GLY A 201 2.73 18.44 9.01
N LEU A 202 1.49 18.20 9.44
CA LEU A 202 1.17 17.98 10.86
C LEU A 202 1.83 16.70 11.40
N GLY A 203 1.81 15.61 10.63
CA GLY A 203 2.46 14.35 11.01
C GLY A 203 3.98 14.48 11.16
N LEU A 204 4.64 15.23 10.28
CA LEU A 204 6.08 15.52 10.40
C LEU A 204 6.37 16.41 11.60
N MET A 205 5.57 17.46 11.83
CA MET A 205 5.70 18.29 13.04
C MET A 205 5.52 17.47 14.31
N GLN A 206 4.52 16.59 14.35
CA GLN A 206 4.29 15.67 15.47
C GLN A 206 5.48 14.73 15.65
N PHE A 207 5.99 14.13 14.58
CA PHE A 207 7.15 13.24 14.62
C PHE A 207 8.39 13.93 15.21
N PHE A 208 8.75 15.12 14.71
CA PHE A 208 9.90 15.87 15.23
C PHE A 208 9.68 16.35 16.67
N SER A 209 8.45 16.73 17.03
CA SER A 209 8.11 17.14 18.39
C SER A 209 8.28 15.97 19.38
N ILE A 210 7.77 14.79 19.02
CA ILE A 210 7.96 13.56 19.83
C ILE A 210 9.44 13.21 19.94
N LEU A 211 10.21 13.27 18.84
CA LEU A 211 11.64 12.98 18.84
C LEU A 211 12.41 13.92 19.78
N LEU A 212 12.11 15.22 19.73
CA LEU A 212 12.74 16.23 20.59
C LEU A 212 12.39 16.00 22.06
N VAL A 213 11.13 15.68 22.36
CA VAL A 213 10.69 15.37 23.73
C VAL A 213 11.31 14.08 24.25
N LEU A 214 11.47 13.06 23.41
CA LEU A 214 12.19 11.83 23.76
C LEU A 214 13.66 12.11 24.06
N ALA A 215 14.34 12.88 23.22
CA ALA A 215 15.75 13.25 23.46
C ALA A 215 15.91 14.07 24.75
N ALA A 216 15.03 15.06 24.97
CA ALA A 216 15.03 15.90 26.16
C ALA A 216 14.73 15.10 27.45
N SER A 217 13.74 14.20 27.40
CA SER A 217 13.38 13.35 28.54
C SER A 217 14.45 12.31 28.84
N ALA A 218 15.09 11.71 27.84
CA ALA A 218 16.22 10.81 28.04
C ALA A 218 17.42 11.54 28.67
N GLY A 219 17.74 12.74 28.18
CA GLY A 219 18.79 13.58 28.75
C GLY A 219 18.50 14.00 30.20
N LEU A 220 17.27 14.43 30.48
CA LEU A 220 16.83 14.79 31.84
C LEU A 220 16.91 13.59 32.79
N THR A 221 16.42 12.43 32.35
CA THR A 221 16.45 11.18 33.14
C THR A 221 17.89 10.77 33.46
N TYR A 222 18.80 10.86 32.48
CA TYR A 222 20.22 10.55 32.67
C TYR A 222 20.87 11.47 33.71
N VAL A 223 20.64 12.79 33.62
CA VAL A 223 21.19 13.77 34.56
C VAL A 223 20.64 13.54 35.98
N LEU A 224 19.33 13.31 36.12
CA LEU A 224 18.71 13.08 37.43
C LEU A 224 19.18 11.76 38.06
N ALA A 225 19.32 10.69 37.25
CA ALA A 225 19.78 9.40 37.74
C ALA A 225 21.21 9.46 38.30
N ILE A 226 22.11 10.24 37.71
CA ILE A 226 23.49 10.38 38.22
C ILE A 226 23.53 11.15 39.55
N ASN A 227 22.63 12.12 39.76
CA ASN A 227 22.65 12.97 40.96
C ASN A 227 21.81 12.42 42.13
N PHE A 228 20.75 11.68 41.84
CA PHE A 228 19.75 11.24 42.83
C PHE A 228 19.44 9.74 42.78
N ASP A 229 20.29 8.96 42.09
CA ASP A 229 20.19 7.50 41.97
C ASP A 229 18.79 7.04 41.49
N ILE A 230 18.20 6.03 42.13
CA ILE A 230 16.89 5.46 41.80
C ILE A 230 15.77 6.51 41.85
N THR A 231 15.83 7.46 42.79
CA THR A 231 14.80 8.51 42.91
C THR A 231 14.82 9.45 41.71
N GLY A 232 16.01 9.81 41.25
CA GLY A 232 16.19 10.63 40.04
C GLY A 232 15.70 9.93 38.77
N LEU A 233 15.95 8.63 38.67
CA LEU A 233 15.48 7.81 37.54
C LEU A 233 13.95 7.75 37.46
N LEU A 234 13.28 7.51 38.60
CA LEU A 234 11.81 7.47 38.66
C LEU A 234 11.17 8.82 38.30
N ILE A 235 11.73 9.93 38.80
CA ILE A 235 11.27 11.28 38.48
C ILE A 235 11.47 11.59 36.99
N GLY A 236 12.64 11.27 36.43
CA GLY A 236 12.94 11.49 35.03
C GLY A 236 11.97 10.76 34.09
N ILE A 237 11.70 9.48 34.37
CA ILE A 237 10.72 8.68 33.61
C ILE A 237 9.32 9.27 33.72
N PHE A 238 8.87 9.62 34.94
CA PHE A 238 7.54 10.18 35.17
C PHE A 238 7.33 11.49 34.39
N VAL A 239 8.30 12.42 34.47
CA VAL A 239 8.28 13.68 33.73
C VAL A 239 8.32 13.44 32.23
N GLY A 240 9.14 12.49 31.76
CA GLY A 240 9.22 12.10 30.35
C GLY A 240 7.89 11.60 29.80
N VAL A 241 7.22 10.69 30.54
CA VAL A 241 5.90 10.17 30.17
C VAL A 241 4.85 11.30 30.13
N LEU A 242 4.86 12.21 31.11
CA LEU A 242 3.97 13.37 31.13
C LEU A 242 4.17 14.27 29.91
N LEU A 243 5.41 14.60 29.56
CA LEU A 243 5.71 15.42 28.38
C LEU A 243 5.28 14.75 27.08
N LEU A 244 5.44 13.42 26.97
CA LEU A 244 4.96 12.67 25.82
C LEU A 244 3.44 12.68 25.71
N LEU A 245 2.72 12.51 26.83
CA LEU A 245 1.26 12.59 26.86
C LEU A 245 0.76 13.99 26.47
N LEU A 246 1.40 15.05 26.98
CA LEU A 246 1.06 16.43 26.61
C LEU A 246 1.31 16.69 25.12
N THR A 247 2.42 16.21 24.59
CA THR A 247 2.72 16.33 23.15
C THR A 247 1.68 15.58 22.32
N GLY A 248 1.27 14.38 22.74
CA GLY A 248 0.21 13.62 22.08
C GLY A 248 -1.20 14.23 22.20
N LEU A 249 -1.42 15.18 23.11
CA LEU A 249 -2.69 15.92 23.23
C LEU A 249 -2.73 17.19 22.38
N ILE A 250 -1.57 17.73 22.01
CA ILE A 250 -1.45 18.95 21.19
C ILE A 250 -1.71 18.66 19.71
N PHE A 251 -1.34 17.46 19.26
CA PHE A 251 -1.50 16.98 17.87
C PHE A 251 -2.70 16.03 17.73
#